data_AF-A0A8T5RU82-F1
#
_entry.id   AF-A0A8T5RU82-F1
#
_cell.length_a   1.000
_cell.length_b   1.000
_cell.length_c   1.000
_cell.angle_alpha   90.00
_cell.angle_beta   90.00
_cell.angle_gamma   90.00
#
_symmetry.space_group_name_H-M   'P 1'
#
loop_
_entity.id
_entity.type
_entity.pdbx_description
1 polymer ?
#
loop_
_entity_poly.entity_id
_entity_poly.type
_entity_poly.pdbx_seq_one_letter_code
_entity_poly.pdbx_strand_id
1 'polypeptide(L)' 'MEIEIKGARENNLKNISVTLKDGLTVVTGISGSGKSSLVFDTLYHESNRRLIELFGYSRKWSSQRSSYK' A
#
# COMPACT_ATOMS: atom_id res chain seq x y z
N MET A 1 2.05 -2.57 14.98
CA MET A 1 2.42 -2.04 13.66
C MET A 1 1.41 -0.96 13.33
N GLU A 2 1.79 0.06 12.57
CA GLU A 2 0.90 1.16 12.22
C GLU A 2 1.19 1.57 10.78
N ILE A 3 0.15 1.81 9.98
CA ILE A 3 0.26 2.22 8.59
C ILE A 3 -0.18 3.67 8.51
N GLU A 4 0.75 4.57 8.22
CA GLU A 4 0.46 5.97 7.95
C GLU A 4 0.35 6.23 6.46
N ILE A 5 -0.82 6.70 6.03
CA ILE A 5 -1.06 7.25 4.70
C ILE A 5 -0.99 8.76 4.83
N LYS A 6 -0.06 9.41 4.13
CA LYS A 6 0.13 10.86 4.17
C LYS A 6 -0.15 11.48 2.80
N GLY A 7 -1.01 12.50 2.78
CA GLY A 7 -1.28 13.29 1.58
C GLY A 7 -1.85 12.48 0.41
N ALA A 8 -2.75 11.53 0.66
CA ALA A 8 -3.42 10.77 -0.38
C ALA A 8 -4.26 11.71 -1.28
N ARG A 9 -4.00 11.64 -2.59
CA ARG A 9 -4.57 12.50 -3.63
C ARG A 9 -5.14 11.73 -4.82
N GLU A 10 -5.21 10.41 -4.73
CA GLU A 10 -5.75 9.59 -5.83
C GLU A 10 -7.23 9.91 -6.07
N ASN A 11 -7.60 10.03 -7.34
CA ASN A 11 -8.94 10.39 -7.78
C ASN A 11 -9.46 11.68 -7.11
N ASN A 12 -10.51 11.56 -6.28
CA ASN A 12 -11.17 12.70 -5.64
C ASN A 12 -10.71 12.93 -4.19
N LEU A 13 -9.66 12.24 -3.74
CA LEU A 13 -9.11 12.42 -2.39
C LEU A 13 -8.49 13.82 -2.24
N LYS A 14 -8.92 14.54 -1.21
CA LYS A 14 -8.54 15.94 -0.98
C LYS A 14 -7.29 16.08 -0.10
N ASN A 15 -6.19 15.46 -0.51
CA ASN A 15 -4.91 15.49 0.21
C ASN A 15 -5.06 15.03 1.68
N ILE A 16 -5.67 13.86 1.87
CA ILE A 16 -6.00 13.35 3.21
C ILE A 16 -4.82 12.59 3.83
N SER A 17 -4.70 12.67 5.15
CA SER A 17 -3.75 11.86 5.92
C SER A 17 -4.54 11.02 6.92
N VAL A 18 -4.27 9.71 6.94
CA VAL A 18 -4.98 8.74 7.78
C VAL A 18 -3.98 7.76 8.34
N THR A 19 -4.18 7.40 9.60
CA THR A 19 -3.37 6.39 10.28
C THR A 19 -4.22 5.18 10.59
N LEU A 20 -3.78 4.00 10.14
CA LEU A 20 -4.44 2.72 10.33
C LEU A 20 -3.65 1.90 11.36
N LYS A 21 -4.32 1.49 12.43
CA LYS A 21 -3.75 0.65 13.48
C LYS A 21 -4.00 -0.83 13.17
N ASP A 22 -3.27 -1.69 13.87
CA ASP A 22 -3.50 -3.13 13.81
C ASP A 22 -4.95 -3.48 14.15
N GLY A 23 -5.50 -4.45 13.41
CA GLY A 23 -6.85 -4.97 13.58
C GLY A 23 -7.78 -4.69 12.40
N LEU A 24 -9.08 -4.95 12.61
CA LEU A 24 -10.10 -4.70 11.60
C LEU A 24 -10.44 -3.21 11.55
N THR A 25 -10.01 -2.53 10.48
CA THR A 25 -10.42 -1.16 10.20
C THR A 25 -11.52 -1.14 9.15
N VAL A 26 -12.61 -0.42 9.43
CA VAL A 26 -13.76 -0.27 8.51
C VAL A 26 -13.77 1.14 7.95
N VAL A 27 -13.78 1.27 6.62
CA VAL A 27 -13.90 2.56 5.93
C VAL A 27 -15.34 2.72 5.42
N THR A 28 -16.05 3.73 5.92
CA THR A 28 -17.47 3.99 5.63
C THR A 28 -17.71 5.41 5.11
N GLY A 29 -18.93 5.68 4.62
CA GLY A 29 -19.34 6.97 4.05
C GLY A 29 -20.22 6.85 2.80
N ILE A 30 -20.80 7.96 2.37
CA ILE A 30 -21.70 8.06 1.21
C ILE A 30 -21.02 7.65 -0.10
N SER A 31 -21.80 7.24 -1.11
CA SER A 31 -21.26 6.97 -2.44
C SER A 31 -20.49 8.18 -2.98
N GLY A 32 -19.35 7.94 -3.64
CA GLY A 32 -18.47 9.01 -4.14
C GLY A 32 -17.61 9.72 -3.09
N SER A 33 -17.64 9.36 -1.81
CA SER A 33 -16.81 10.01 -0.77
C SER A 33 -15.30 9.71 -0.83
N GLY A 34 -14.86 8.83 -1.75
CA GLY A 34 -13.44 8.45 -1.90
C GLY A 34 -13.01 7.21 -1.12
N LYS A 35 -13.94 6.41 -0.57
CA LYS A 35 -13.62 5.16 0.16
C LYS A 35 -12.79 4.19 -0.67
N SER A 36 -13.28 3.86 -1.87
CA SER A 36 -12.61 2.93 -2.78
C SER A 36 -11.25 3.48 -3.21
N SER A 37 -11.14 4.79 -3.42
CA SER A 37 -9.88 5.43 -3.78
C SER A 37 -8.84 5.40 -2.66
N LEU A 38 -9.27 5.53 -1.41
CA LEU A 38 -8.37 5.37 -0.28
C LEU A 38 -7.93 3.91 -0.09
N VAL A 39 -8.87 2.96 -0.13
CA VAL A 39 -8.59 1.55 0.20
C VAL A 39 -7.94 0.81 -0.96
N PHE A 40 -8.51 0.86 -2.15
CA PHE A 40 -8.06 0.09 -3.30
C PHE A 40 -6.98 0.83 -4.10
N ASP A 41 -7.27 2.07 -4.52
CA ASP A 41 -6.39 2.79 -5.44
C ASP A 41 -5.12 3.29 -4.75
N THR A 42 -5.22 3.67 -3.47
CA THR A 42 -4.06 4.15 -2.69
C THR A 42 -3.42 3.00 -1.90
N LEU A 43 -4.10 2.49 -0.87
CA LEU A 43 -3.49 1.60 0.11
C LEU A 43 -3.12 0.23 -0.48
N TYR A 44 -4.08 -0.45 -1.12
CA TYR A 44 -3.86 -1.79 -1.67
C TYR A 44 -2.82 -1.78 -2.79
N HIS A 45 -2.92 -0.82 -3.73
CA HIS A 45 -1.98 -0.69 -4.83
C HIS A 45 -0.53 -0.49 -4.34
N GLU A 46 -0.30 0.46 -3.43
CA GLU A 46 1.03 0.72 -2.87
C GLU A 46 1.55 -0.44 -2.01
N SER A 47 0.67 -1.08 -1.24
CA SER A 47 1.06 -2.25 -0.44
C SER A 47 1.51 -3.40 -1.32
N ASN A 48 0.77 -3.70 -2.38
CA ASN A 48 1.14 -4.74 -3.34
C ASN A 48 2.42 -4.43 -4.08
N ARG A 49 2.61 -3.18 -4.53
CA ARG A 49 3.85 -2.76 -5.17
C ARG A 49 5.05 -3.00 -4.28
N ARG A 50 5.01 -2.53 -3.02
CA ARG A 50 6.10 -2.72 -2.05
C ARG A 50 6.33 -4.20 -1.73
N LEU A 51 5.26 -4.97 -1.61
CA LEU A 51 5.33 -6.42 -1.39
C LEU A 51 6.08 -7.12 -2.54
N ILE A 52 5.72 -6.81 -3.78
CA ILE A 52 6.36 -7.35 -4.98
C ILE A 52 7.83 -6.93 -5.06
N GLU A 53 8.14 -5.66 -4.78
CA GLU A 53 9.51 -5.17 -4.75
C GLU A 53 10.35 -5.98 -3.75
N LEU A 54 9.87 -6.16 -2.51
CA LEU A 54 10.56 -6.91 -1.46
C LEU A 54 10.87 -8.37 -1.86
N PHE A 55 9.87 -9.09 -2.40
CA PHE A 55 10.07 -10.47 -2.84
C PHE A 55 10.87 -10.60 -4.15
N GLY A 56 10.77 -9.61 -5.04
CA GLY A 56 11.55 -9.51 -6.27
C GLY A 56 13.05 -9.35 -5.98
N TYR A 57 13.42 -8.47 -5.05
CA TYR A 57 14.80 -8.33 -4.59
C TYR A 57 15.35 -9.63 -3.99
N SER A 58 14.51 -10.36 -3.26
CA SER A 58 14.91 -11.61 -2.61
C SER A 58 15.31 -12.68 -3.64
N ARG A 59 14.55 -12.82 -4.74
CA ARG A 59 14.88 -13.74 -5.85
C ARG A 59 16.13 -13.34 -6.63
N LYS A 60 16.35 -12.03 -6.81
CA LYS A 60 17.56 -11.54 -7.51
C LYS A 60 18.83 -11.83 -6.70
N TRP A 61 18.77 -11.66 -5.39
CA TRP A 61 19.90 -11.92 -4.49
C TRP A 61 20.25 -13.42 -4.42
N SER A 62 19.26 -14.31 -4.36
CA SER A 62 19.49 -15.75 -4.39
C SER A 62 20.13 -16.22 -5.70
N SER A 63 19.75 -15.62 -6.83
CA SER A 63 20.34 -15.92 -8.14
C SER A 63 21.80 -15.45 -8.24
N GLN A 64 22.13 -14.26 -7.73
CA GLN A 64 23.51 -13.75 -7.78
C GLN A 64 24.49 -14.60 -6.96
N ARG A 65 24.08 -15.14 -5.80
CA ARG A 65 24.98 -16.00 -4.98
C ARG A 65 25.28 -17.34 -5.62
N SER A 66 24.40 -17.86 -6.49
CA SER A 66 24.65 -19.12 -7.21
C SER A 66 25.67 -18.97 -8.34
N SER A 67 25.93 -17.74 -8.80
CA SER A 67 26.81 -17.48 -9.95
C SER A 67 28.27 -17.18 -9.55
N TYR A 68 28.57 -17.13 -8.26
CA TYR A 68 29.93 -17.02 -7.70
C TYR A 68 30.51 -18.38 -7.25
N LYS A 69 29.93 -19.48 -7.75
CA LYS A 69 30.50 -20.83 -7.64
C LYS A 69 30.88 -21.33 -9.02
#